data_AF-A0A0N1MRL0-F1
#
_entry.id   AF-A0A0N1MRL0-F1
#
_cell.length_a   1.000
_cell.length_b   1.000
_cell.length_c   1.000
_cell.angle_alpha   90.00
_cell.angle_beta   90.00
_cell.angle_gamma   90.00
#
_symmetry.space_group_name_H-M   'P 1'
#
loop_
_entity.id
_entity.type
_entity.pdbx_description
1 polymer ?
#
loop_
_entity_poly.entity_id
_entity_poly.type
_entity_poly.pdbx_seq_one_letter_code
_entity_poly.pdbx_strand_id
1 'polypeptide(L)' 'MEDFDYKLVMFGFSALCKDLEEVQRRLSLYPKERYELENGDECFLVNLKTKEIFPITLENEKFVIKDK' A
#
# COMPACT_ATOMS: atom_id res chain seq x y z
N MET A 1 -22.26 -5.39 -4.98
CA MET A 1 -21.26 -4.34 -5.21
C MET A 1 -20.03 -4.82 -4.46
N GLU A 2 -18.86 -4.95 -5.10
CA GLU A 2 -17.66 -5.33 -4.35
C GLU A 2 -17.33 -4.18 -3.39
N ASP A 3 -17.58 -4.37 -2.10
CA ASP A 3 -17.17 -3.44 -1.04
C ASP A 3 -15.65 -3.55 -0.93
N PHE A 4 -14.95 -2.52 -1.39
CA PHE A 4 -13.52 -2.38 -1.20
C PHE A 4 -13.27 -1.63 0.11
N ASP A 5 -12.55 -2.25 1.04
CA ASP A 5 -12.23 -1.61 2.33
C ASP A 5 -11.00 -0.71 2.23
N TYR A 6 -10.12 -0.93 1.25
CA TYR A 6 -8.84 -0.23 1.17
C TYR A 6 -8.51 0.25 -0.24
N LYS A 7 -7.77 1.36 -0.31
CA LYS A 7 -7.09 1.83 -1.52
C LYS A 7 -5.59 1.85 -1.26
N LEU A 8 -4.86 0.97 -1.93
CA LEU A 8 -3.40 0.89 -1.90
C LEU A 8 -2.82 1.82 -2.96
N VAL A 9 -1.91 2.70 -2.58
CA VAL A 9 -1.18 3.61 -3.48
C VAL A 9 0.31 3.29 -3.41
N MET A 10 0.90 2.96 -4.55
CA MET A 10 2.31 2.59 -4.69
C MET A 10 2.86 3.18 -5.98
N PHE A 11 3.96 3.94 -5.92
CA PHE A 11 4.67 4.46 -7.10
C PHE A 11 3.77 5.19 -8.12
N GLY A 12 2.85 6.04 -7.63
CA GLY A 12 1.90 6.77 -8.48
C GLY A 12 0.73 5.92 -9.04
N PHE A 13 0.69 4.62 -8.78
CA PHE A 13 -0.43 3.74 -9.11
C PHE A 13 -1.34 3.54 -7.90
N SER A 14 -2.64 3.35 -8.14
CA SER A 14 -3.58 3.01 -7.08
C SER A 14 -4.40 1.76 -7.41
N ALA A 15 -4.64 0.93 -6.41
CA ALA A 15 -5.42 -0.29 -6.48
C ALA A 15 -6.46 -0.33 -5.36
N LEU A 16 -7.70 -0.69 -5.69
CA LEU A 16 -8.73 -1.00 -4.70
C LEU A 16 -8.56 -2.44 -4.23
N CYS A 17 -8.60 -2.64 -2.92
CA CYS A 17 -8.42 -3.93 -2.26
C CYS A 17 -9.63 -4.21 -1.36
N LYS A 18 -10.13 -5.44 -1.38
CA LYS A 18 -11.30 -5.86 -0.60
C LYS A 18 -11.04 -5.81 0.90
N ASP A 19 -9.85 -6.23 1.29
CA ASP A 19 -9.44 -6.41 2.68
C ASP A 19 -7.91 -6.31 2.80
N LEU A 20 -7.40 -6.40 4.04
CA LEU A 20 -5.97 -6.34 4.31
C LEU A 20 -5.19 -7.54 3.76
N GLU A 21 -5.79 -8.72 3.60
CA GLU A 21 -5.11 -9.88 3.02
C GLU A 21 -4.77 -9.63 1.55
N GLU A 22 -5.71 -9.03 0.80
CA GLU A 22 -5.46 -8.61 -0.58
C GLU A 22 -4.36 -7.53 -0.65
N VAL A 23 -4.36 -6.57 0.27
CA VAL A 23 -3.29 -5.56 0.38
C VAL A 23 -1.93 -6.22 0.55
N GLN A 24 -1.78 -7.13 1.52
CA GLN A 24 -0.52 -7.84 1.80
C GLN A 24 -0.04 -8.68 0.62
N ARG A 25 -0.98 -9.35 -0.07
CA ARG A 25 -0.67 -10.11 -1.28
C ARG A 25 -0.13 -9.20 -2.38
N ARG A 26 -0.75 -8.05 -2.61
CA ARG A 26 -0.29 -7.07 -3.61
C ARG A 26 1.06 -6.48 -3.23
N LEU A 27 1.26 -6.08 -1.97
CA LEU A 27 2.53 -5.59 -1.46
C LEU A 27 3.69 -6.54 -1.75
N SER A 28 3.47 -7.85 -1.60
CA SER A 28 4.48 -8.88 -1.89
C SER A 28 4.86 -9.00 -3.38
N LEU A 29 4.04 -8.45 -4.29
CA LEU A 29 4.27 -8.49 -5.74
C LEU A 29 4.96 -7.22 -6.27
N TYR A 30 4.95 -6.13 -5.51
CA TYR A 30 5.55 -4.89 -5.97
C TYR A 30 7.08 -5.00 -6.02
N PRO A 31 7.72 -4.51 -7.10
CA PRO A 31 9.16 -4.54 -7.22
C PRO A 31 9.80 -3.59 -6.21
N LYS A 32 10.55 -4.15 -5.24
CA LYS A 32 11.31 -3.38 -4.24
C LYS A 32 12.32 -2.42 -4.84
N GLU A 33 12.90 -2.77 -5.99
CA GLU A 33 13.87 -1.95 -6.73
C GLU A 33 13.30 -0.59 -7.13
N ARG A 34 11.98 -0.48 -7.33
CA ARG A 34 11.32 0.80 -7.64
C ARG A 34 11.24 1.75 -6.45
N TYR A 35 11.30 1.23 -5.23
CA TYR A 35 11.19 2.07 -4.03
C TYR A 35 12.36 3.04 -3.88
N GLU A 36 13.57 2.61 -4.23
CA GLU A 36 14.76 3.47 -4.20
C GLU A 36 14.86 4.38 -5.44
N LEU A 37 14.21 4.02 -6.55
CA LEU A 37 14.31 4.73 -7.83
C LEU A 37 13.20 5.78 -8.07
N GLU A 38 11.98 5.53 -7.59
CA GLU A 38 10.77 6.32 -7.92
C GLU A 38 10.15 7.04 -6.71
N ASN A 39 10.95 7.56 -5.77
CA ASN A 39 10.48 8.28 -4.57
C ASN A 39 9.46 7.48 -3.74
N GLY A 40 9.95 6.56 -2.89
CA GLY A 40 9.13 5.79 -1.94
C GLY A 40 8.23 6.59 -0.97
N ASP A 41 8.38 7.92 -0.89
CA ASP A 41 7.54 8.84 -0.10
C ASP A 41 6.06 8.86 -0.52
N GLU A 42 5.71 8.39 -1.72
CA GLU A 42 4.32 8.39 -2.23
C GLU A 42 3.60 7.03 -2.05
N CYS A 43 4.14 6.13 -1.24
CA CYS A 43 3.53 4.83 -0.94
C CYS A 43 2.68 4.90 0.34
N PHE A 44 1.37 4.65 0.23
CA PHE A 44 0.45 4.66 1.37
C PHE A 44 -0.80 3.81 1.14
N LEU A 45 -1.39 3.33 2.23
CA LEU A 45 -2.68 2.66 2.26
C LEU A 45 -3.74 3.63 2.77
N VAL A 46 -4.90 3.67 2.12
CA VAL A 46 -6.07 4.42 2.60
C VAL A 46 -7.14 3.44 3.03
N ASN A 47 -7.60 3.52 4.27
CA ASN A 47 -8.81 2.85 4.70
C ASN A 47 -10.03 3.63 4.19
N LEU A 48 -10.84 3.01 3.34
CA LEU A 48 -11.96 3.68 2.67
C LEU A 48 -13.15 3.91 3.61
N LYS A 49 -13.25 3.14 4.70
CA LYS A 49 -14.28 3.28 5.74
C LYS A 49 -13.96 4.41 6.70
N THR A 50 -12.74 4.46 7.23
CA THR A 50 -12.33 5.47 8.23
C THR A 50 -11.70 6.72 7.61
N LYS A 51 -11.32 6.67 6.32
CA LYS A 51 -10.53 7.69 5.62
C LYS A 51 -9.12 7.90 6.19
N GLU A 52 -8.65 6.98 7.03
CA GLU A 52 -7.29 7.00 7.56
C GLU A 52 -6.27 6.63 6.49
N ILE A 53 -5.11 7.26 6.57
CA ILE A 53 -4.00 7.08 5.64
C ILE A 53 -2.82 6.53 6.44
N PHE A 54 -2.29 5.40 6.00
CA PHE A 54 -1.19 4.68 6.63
C PHE A 54 0.00 4.70 5.67
N PRO A 55 1.12 5.37 6.02
CA PRO A 55 2.30 5.37 5.15
C PRO A 55 2.88 3.96 5.02
N ILE A 56 3.47 3.66 3.86
CA ILE A 56 4.09 2.37 3.57
C ILE A 56 5.58 2.60 3.34
N THR A 57 6.41 1.91 4.12
CA THR A 57 7.86 2.01 4.03
C THR A 57 8.47 0.66 3.66
N LEU A 58 9.59 0.66 2.95
CA LEU A 58 10.37 -0.55 2.73
C LEU A 58 11.30 -0.82 3.93
N GLU A 59 11.07 -1.90 4.65
CA GLU A 59 11.91 -2.37 5.76
C GLU A 59 12.35 -3.81 5.52
N ASN A 60 13.65 -4.09 5.62
CA ASN A 60 14.20 -5.44 5.41
C ASN A 60 13.68 -6.09 4.10
N GLU A 61 13.69 -5.33 3.01
CA GLU A 61 13.22 -5.74 1.67
C GLU A 61 11.73 -6.09 1.59
N LYS A 62 10.91 -5.66 2.57
CA LYS A 62 9.46 -5.84 2.58
C LYS A 62 8.74 -4.52 2.77
N PHE A 63 7.63 -4.34 2.07
CA PHE A 63 6.76 -3.20 2.30
C PHE A 63 5.97 -3.39 3.58
N VAL A 64 6.11 -2.46 4.50
CA VAL A 64 5.46 -2.46 5.81
C VAL A 64 4.54 -1.24 5.89
N ILE A 65 3.28 -1.50 6.23
CA ILE A 65 2.31 -0.45 6.53
C ILE A 65 2.61 0.03 7.95
N LYS A 66 2.92 1.32 8.10
CA LYS A 66 3.13 1.95 9.41
C LYS A 66 1.79 2.41 9.97
N ASP A 67 1.46 1.89 11.14
CA ASP A 67 0.43 2.49 11.99
C ASP A 67 1.06 3.64 12.79
N LYS A 68 0.26 4.66 13.06
CA LYS A 68 0.72 5.95 13.61
C LYS A 68 1.27 5.83 15.03
#